data_AF-A0A925DDK6-F1
#
_entry.id   AF-A0A925DDK6-F1
#
_cell.length_a   1.000
_cell.length_b   1.000
_cell.length_c   1.000
_cell.angle_alpha   90.00
_cell.angle_beta   90.00
_cell.angle_gamma   90.00
#
_symmetry.space_group_name_H-M   'P 1'
#
loop_
_entity.id
_entity.type
_entity.pdbx_description
1 polymer ?
#
loop_
_entity_poly.entity_id
_entity_poly.type
_entity_poly.pdbx_seq_one_letter_code
_entity_poly.pdbx_strand_id
1 'polypeptide(L)'
;MSSPGMANTAQPQRQKYVRAVGPRLRVLLYVVFSLVALLTANSLFLFSITALEWVTRATYQDYFYLCMFALHIALGLLLIVPFVAFGLIHMVTSWNRKNKRAIRIGYALLTAGIVVLVTGLLLMRIEGLFDLKHPASRATIYWLHVLVPVAAGWLYWLHRLAGPKIKWRIGISYAAIVAALVGGMVILRSQDPRGWNRPGSVEGEKYFKPSLISTPDGKFIDDRVLMMDSYCLKCHQDAYKGWFHSAHHFSSFNNPAYFASVKETREVALKRDGNVKASRWCAGCHDPVPFLSGKFDDPKYDLVNDPTAHAGITCTVCHAMTHVNSTKGNADYVIEEPVHYPFATSKNPVLQYINNQLVKAKPSFHKQTFLKPFHKDPDKAAEFCSTCHKVHLPKELNHYKEFLRGQNHYDSYLLSGVSHGSQSFYFPPKTQKKCAGCHMNLVQSGDFGARDFDATGKLSIHNHLFPGANTAIAFFKKKMPEDETHAPYLGEVPEGFTPDFDAAMKAHQDFLKDCVRVDIFALRERKPAKQPGNEGEERSLVSGTLHAPLRPVQPMLKPGEKYLLETVIRTLKLGHPLTQGTVDSNEMWMDVTVKSGSKIIGRSGGLDAKGDVD
;
A
#
# COMPACT_ATOMS: atom_id res chain seq x y z
N MET A 1 82.49 -10.99 -73.51
CA MET A 1 82.50 -11.77 -72.26
C MET A 1 82.00 -10.88 -71.14
N SER A 2 80.96 -11.34 -70.47
CA SER A 2 80.15 -10.64 -69.47
C SER A 2 80.89 -10.51 -68.13
N SER A 3 80.61 -9.44 -67.39
CA SER A 3 80.70 -9.44 -65.93
C SER A 3 79.50 -8.70 -65.34
N PRO A 4 78.91 -9.21 -64.23
CA PRO A 4 77.52 -8.94 -63.88
C PRO A 4 77.36 -7.68 -63.04
N GLY A 5 76.30 -6.94 -63.31
CA GLY A 5 75.90 -5.77 -62.53
C GLY A 5 75.50 -6.14 -61.10
N MET A 6 75.98 -5.34 -60.14
CA MET A 6 75.53 -5.38 -58.76
C MET A 6 74.08 -4.88 -58.70
N ALA A 7 73.16 -5.78 -58.34
CA ALA A 7 71.78 -5.43 -58.04
C ALA A 7 71.72 -4.64 -56.73
N ASN A 8 71.30 -3.38 -56.85
CA ASN A 8 71.00 -2.50 -55.73
C ASN A 8 69.74 -3.03 -55.02
N THR A 9 69.89 -3.66 -53.86
CA THR A 9 68.76 -4.13 -53.05
C THR A 9 68.07 -2.94 -52.38
N ALA A 10 66.97 -2.50 -52.98
CA ALA A 10 66.09 -1.50 -52.39
C ALA A 10 65.60 -1.99 -51.01
N GLN A 11 65.96 -1.27 -49.95
CA GLN A 11 65.42 -1.52 -48.61
C GLN A 11 63.89 -1.35 -48.65
N PRO A 12 63.11 -2.30 -48.09
CA PRO A 12 61.66 -2.17 -48.05
C PRO A 12 61.28 -0.95 -47.19
N GLN A 13 60.53 -0.01 -47.78
CA GLN A 13 59.93 1.11 -47.05
C GLN A 13 59.11 0.54 -45.88
N ARG A 14 59.59 0.74 -44.64
CA ARG A 14 58.82 0.42 -43.44
C ARG A 14 57.54 1.26 -43.46
N GLN A 15 56.40 0.63 -43.78
CA GLN A 15 55.09 1.26 -43.67
C GLN A 15 54.95 1.91 -42.29
N LYS A 16 54.77 3.24 -42.24
CA LYS A 16 54.58 3.98 -40.99
C LYS A 16 53.41 3.35 -40.22
N TYR A 17 53.68 2.90 -38.99
CA TYR A 17 52.66 2.33 -38.13
C TYR A 17 51.59 3.38 -37.77
N VAL A 18 50.43 3.29 -38.40
CA VAL A 18 49.27 4.13 -38.06
C VAL A 18 48.49 3.47 -36.92
N ARG A 19 48.41 4.18 -35.79
CA ARG A 19 47.64 3.72 -34.61
C ARG A 19 46.17 3.52 -34.99
N ALA A 20 45.56 2.43 -34.51
CA ALA A 20 44.14 2.14 -34.72
C ALA A 20 43.21 3.18 -34.08
N VAL A 21 43.71 3.89 -33.07
CA VAL A 21 43.00 4.98 -32.41
C VAL A 21 43.75 6.29 -32.65
N GLY A 22 43.21 7.09 -33.58
CA GLY A 22 43.71 8.43 -33.90
C GLY A 22 43.53 9.42 -32.74
N PRO A 23 44.10 10.65 -32.83
CA PRO A 23 44.04 11.63 -31.74
C PRO A 23 42.61 12.00 -31.31
N ARG A 24 41.72 12.27 -32.27
CA ARG A 24 40.31 12.60 -31.98
C ARG A 24 39.53 11.40 -31.39
N LEU A 25 39.72 10.21 -31.96
CA LEU A 25 39.09 8.98 -31.45
C LEU A 25 39.59 8.61 -30.04
N ARG A 26 40.80 9.05 -29.65
CA ARG A 26 41.34 8.85 -28.31
C ARG A 26 40.61 9.69 -27.26
N VAL A 27 40.19 10.91 -27.60
CA VAL A 27 39.38 11.75 -26.71
C VAL A 27 38.05 11.06 -26.43
N LEU A 28 37.37 10.58 -27.47
CA LEU A 28 36.12 9.83 -27.32
C LEU A 28 36.32 8.55 -26.49
N LEU A 29 37.43 7.84 -26.68
CA LEU A 29 37.78 6.68 -25.85
C LEU A 29 37.95 7.03 -24.37
N TYR A 30 38.56 8.18 -24.03
CA TYR A 30 38.66 8.63 -22.65
C TYR A 30 37.31 8.99 -22.04
N VAL A 31 36.40 9.58 -22.81
CA VAL A 31 35.01 9.82 -22.38
C VAL A 31 34.33 8.49 -22.08
N VAL A 32 34.39 7.52 -23.00
CA VAL A 32 33.83 6.16 -22.79
C VAL A 32 34.43 5.50 -21.55
N PHE A 33 35.76 5.52 -21.38
CA PHE A 33 36.40 4.94 -20.20
C PHE A 33 36.01 5.63 -18.90
N SER A 34 35.85 6.95 -18.90
CA SER A 34 35.43 7.69 -17.70
C SER A 34 34.00 7.32 -17.30
N LEU A 35 33.08 7.27 -18.27
CA LEU A 35 31.69 6.86 -18.02
C LEU A 35 31.59 5.40 -17.58
N VAL A 36 32.34 4.49 -18.22
CA VAL A 36 32.41 3.08 -17.80
C VAL A 36 33.00 2.95 -16.39
N ALA A 37 33.97 3.80 -16.00
CA ALA A 37 34.52 3.83 -14.64
C ALA A 37 33.47 4.18 -13.59
N LEU A 38 32.73 5.28 -13.84
CA LEU A 38 31.68 5.74 -12.94
C LEU A 38 30.55 4.72 -12.85
N LEU A 39 30.13 4.15 -13.98
CA LEU A 39 29.15 3.07 -14.02
C LEU A 39 29.64 1.83 -13.28
N THR A 40 30.92 1.45 -13.43
CA THR A 40 31.48 0.29 -12.70
C THR A 40 31.44 0.53 -11.20
N ALA A 41 31.90 1.69 -10.72
CA ALA A 41 31.86 2.04 -9.30
C ALA A 41 30.43 2.03 -8.74
N ASN A 42 29.50 2.66 -9.48
CA ASN A 42 28.10 2.73 -9.11
C ASN A 42 27.41 1.35 -9.13
N SER A 43 27.65 0.52 -10.15
CA SER A 43 27.15 -0.86 -10.23
C SER A 43 27.67 -1.72 -9.09
N LEU A 44 28.97 -1.60 -8.74
CA LEU A 44 29.54 -2.32 -7.61
C LEU A 44 28.85 -1.95 -6.31
N PHE A 45 28.62 -0.65 -6.05
CA PHE A 45 27.86 -0.20 -4.89
C PHE A 45 26.43 -0.78 -4.87
N LEU A 46 25.67 -0.66 -5.97
CA LEU A 46 24.30 -1.17 -6.06
C LEU A 46 24.24 -2.70 -5.87
N PHE A 47 25.20 -3.42 -6.46
CA PHE A 47 25.32 -4.86 -6.31
C PHE A 47 25.68 -5.25 -4.87
N SER A 48 26.64 -4.58 -4.24
CA SER A 48 27.05 -4.84 -2.85
C SER A 48 25.88 -4.72 -1.87
N ILE A 49 25.05 -3.69 -2.00
CA ILE A 49 23.85 -3.53 -1.17
C ILE A 49 22.85 -4.65 -1.45
N THR A 50 22.57 -4.94 -2.72
CA THR A 50 21.63 -6.00 -3.10
C THR A 50 22.09 -7.38 -2.61
N ALA A 51 23.40 -7.66 -2.69
CA ALA A 51 24.00 -8.89 -2.18
C ALA A 51 23.91 -8.97 -0.66
N LEU A 52 24.15 -7.86 0.05
CA LEU A 52 24.03 -7.79 1.51
C LEU A 52 22.59 -8.08 1.97
N GLU A 53 21.59 -7.51 1.29
CA GLU A 53 20.17 -7.81 1.56
C GLU A 53 19.84 -9.29 1.32
N TRP A 54 20.41 -9.88 0.25
CA TRP A 54 20.17 -11.30 -0.05
C TRP A 54 20.73 -12.23 1.05
N VAL A 55 21.91 -11.90 1.58
CA VAL A 55 22.58 -12.68 2.64
C VAL A 55 21.87 -12.49 4.00
N THR A 56 21.56 -11.25 4.37
CA THR A 56 21.04 -10.90 5.70
C THR A 56 19.52 -11.00 5.82
N ARG A 57 18.80 -10.99 4.70
CA ARG A 57 17.32 -10.85 4.62
C ARG A 57 16.78 -9.54 5.20
N ALA A 58 17.64 -8.55 5.48
CA ALA A 58 17.25 -7.20 5.89
C ALA A 58 17.20 -6.26 4.68
N THR A 59 16.37 -5.22 4.75
CA THR A 59 16.33 -4.15 3.73
C THR A 59 17.37 -3.09 4.06
N TYR A 60 18.26 -2.85 3.10
CA TYR A 60 19.34 -1.87 3.16
C TYR A 60 19.20 -0.83 2.04
N GLN A 61 18.27 -0.97 1.10
CA GLN A 61 18.01 0.07 0.11
C GLN A 61 17.41 1.30 0.82
N ASP A 62 18.14 2.41 0.80
CA ASP A 62 17.78 3.70 1.39
C ASP A 62 17.64 4.79 0.31
N TYR A 63 17.35 6.02 0.70
CA TYR A 63 17.22 7.14 -0.24
C TYR A 63 18.49 7.34 -1.09
N PHE A 64 19.67 7.17 -0.50
CA PHE A 64 20.95 7.29 -1.21
C PHE A 64 21.11 6.19 -2.27
N TYR A 65 20.74 4.94 -1.95
CA TYR A 65 20.68 3.85 -2.91
C TYR A 65 19.78 4.20 -4.11
N LEU A 66 18.60 4.79 -3.87
CA LEU A 66 17.70 5.19 -4.95
C LEU A 66 18.28 6.33 -5.80
N CYS A 67 19.00 7.26 -5.20
CA CYS A 67 19.76 8.28 -5.92
C CYS A 67 20.87 7.66 -6.78
N MET A 68 21.60 6.68 -6.25
CA MET A 68 22.62 5.94 -6.99
C MET A 68 22.03 5.10 -8.11
N PHE A 69 20.82 4.56 -7.94
CA PHE A 69 20.08 3.88 -9.00
C PHE A 69 19.64 4.86 -10.10
N ALA A 70 19.16 6.05 -9.75
CA ALA A 70 18.87 7.11 -10.73
C ALA A 70 20.12 7.54 -11.49
N LEU A 71 21.25 7.71 -10.78
CA LEU A 71 22.55 8.01 -11.37
C LEU A 71 23.02 6.90 -12.34
N HIS A 72 22.79 5.63 -12.00
CA HIS A 72 23.09 4.49 -12.86
C HIS A 72 22.42 4.64 -14.23
N ILE A 73 21.11 4.91 -14.21
CA ILE A 73 20.30 5.09 -15.41
C ILE A 73 20.80 6.31 -16.20
N ALA A 74 21.03 7.45 -15.54
CA ALA A 74 21.51 8.67 -16.20
C ALA A 74 22.87 8.46 -16.88
N LEU A 75 23.83 7.84 -16.19
CA LEU A 75 25.15 7.51 -16.74
C LEU A 75 25.06 6.49 -17.88
N GLY A 76 24.16 5.50 -17.76
CA GLY A 76 23.90 4.51 -18.79
C GLY A 76 23.38 5.15 -20.08
N LEU A 77 22.39 6.04 -19.97
CA LEU A 77 21.86 6.81 -21.10
C LEU A 77 22.94 7.69 -21.75
N LEU A 78 23.75 8.38 -20.92
CA LEU A 78 24.85 9.22 -21.39
C LEU A 78 25.93 8.41 -22.12
N LEU A 79 26.15 7.14 -21.74
CA LEU A 79 27.14 6.26 -22.37
C LEU A 79 26.73 5.76 -23.76
N ILE A 80 25.43 5.67 -24.07
CA ILE A 80 24.94 5.05 -25.31
C ILE A 80 25.60 5.68 -26.55
N VAL A 81 25.47 7.00 -26.72
CA VAL A 81 25.94 7.69 -27.93
C VAL A 81 27.46 7.63 -28.06
N PRO A 82 28.26 8.01 -27.04
CA PRO A 82 29.72 7.92 -27.11
C PRO A 82 30.23 6.50 -27.36
N PHE A 83 29.63 5.48 -26.73
CA PHE A 83 30.05 4.09 -26.89
C PHE A 83 29.77 3.57 -28.30
N VAL A 84 28.56 3.78 -28.82
CA VAL A 84 28.18 3.33 -30.17
C VAL A 84 29.00 4.07 -31.23
N ALA A 85 29.15 5.39 -31.10
CA ALA A 85 29.97 6.18 -32.02
C ALA A 85 31.44 5.71 -32.01
N PHE A 86 32.02 5.48 -30.82
CA PHE A 86 33.37 4.94 -30.71
C PHE A 86 33.48 3.56 -31.35
N GLY A 87 32.55 2.64 -31.03
CA GLY A 87 32.54 1.28 -31.53
C GLY A 87 32.48 1.20 -33.05
N LEU A 88 31.58 1.96 -33.67
CA LEU A 88 31.40 1.99 -35.12
C LEU A 88 32.62 2.61 -35.84
N ILE A 89 33.11 3.76 -35.36
CA ILE A 89 34.29 4.41 -35.96
C ILE A 89 35.53 3.52 -35.78
N HIS A 90 35.69 2.89 -34.62
CA HIS A 90 36.81 1.99 -34.36
C HIS A 90 36.77 0.73 -35.25
N MET A 91 35.57 0.18 -35.48
CA MET A 91 35.34 -0.92 -36.42
C MET A 91 35.75 -0.54 -37.84
N VAL A 92 35.23 0.57 -38.38
CA VAL A 92 35.52 1.03 -39.74
C VAL A 92 36.99 1.38 -39.96
N THR A 93 37.69 1.83 -38.92
CA THR A 93 39.14 2.15 -39.01
C THR A 93 40.05 0.93 -38.80
N SER A 94 39.50 -0.22 -38.41
CA SER A 94 40.29 -1.40 -38.00
C SER A 94 39.96 -2.70 -38.73
N TRP A 95 38.81 -2.81 -39.43
CA TRP A 95 38.35 -4.05 -40.10
C TRP A 95 39.33 -4.66 -41.10
N ASN A 96 40.10 -3.82 -41.82
CA ASN A 96 41.08 -4.25 -42.81
C ASN A 96 42.49 -4.50 -42.25
N ARG A 97 42.68 -4.50 -40.93
CA ARG A 97 43.99 -4.76 -40.32
C ARG A 97 44.38 -6.25 -40.39
N LYS A 98 45.69 -6.51 -40.39
CA LYS A 98 46.27 -7.87 -40.53
C LYS A 98 45.97 -8.80 -39.35
N ASN A 99 45.78 -8.25 -38.14
CA ASN A 99 45.50 -9.04 -36.94
C ASN A 99 44.02 -9.42 -36.85
N LYS A 100 43.63 -10.51 -37.54
CA LYS A 100 42.25 -11.00 -37.59
C LYS A 100 41.72 -11.46 -36.22
N ARG A 101 42.59 -11.94 -35.32
CA ARG A 101 42.20 -12.34 -33.96
C ARG A 101 41.72 -11.15 -33.14
N ALA A 102 42.46 -10.04 -33.16
CA ALA A 102 42.06 -8.81 -32.47
C ALA A 102 40.72 -8.26 -33.01
N ILE A 103 40.51 -8.31 -34.34
CA ILE A 103 39.27 -7.85 -34.98
C ILE A 103 38.06 -8.68 -34.51
N ARG A 104 38.15 -10.03 -34.53
CA ARG A 104 37.05 -10.90 -34.09
C ARG A 104 36.68 -10.69 -32.63
N ILE A 105 37.68 -10.55 -31.75
CA ILE A 105 37.43 -10.25 -30.32
C ILE A 105 36.82 -8.85 -30.18
N GLY A 106 37.23 -7.89 -31.01
CA GLY A 106 36.67 -6.54 -31.05
C GLY A 106 35.19 -6.52 -31.43
N TYR A 107 34.78 -7.34 -32.41
CA TYR A 107 33.36 -7.52 -32.76
C TYR A 107 32.58 -8.15 -31.63
N ALA A 108 33.10 -9.22 -31.00
CA ALA A 108 32.46 -9.82 -29.84
C ALA A 108 32.28 -8.84 -28.69
N LEU A 109 33.30 -8.00 -28.42
CA LEU A 109 33.24 -6.95 -27.39
C LEU A 109 32.21 -5.87 -27.72
N LEU A 110 32.16 -5.42 -28.98
CA LEU A 110 31.16 -4.44 -29.42
C LEU A 110 29.74 -4.99 -29.27
N THR A 111 29.51 -6.22 -29.71
CA THR A 111 28.22 -6.91 -29.55
C THR A 111 27.85 -7.04 -28.08
N ALA A 112 28.77 -7.49 -27.22
CA ALA A 112 28.53 -7.58 -25.77
C ALA A 112 28.16 -6.22 -25.17
N GLY A 113 28.85 -5.15 -25.57
CA GLY A 113 28.52 -3.78 -25.15
C GLY A 113 27.13 -3.33 -25.61
N ILE A 114 26.76 -3.61 -26.87
CA ILE A 114 25.41 -3.31 -27.39
C ILE A 114 24.35 -4.08 -26.60
N VAL A 115 24.58 -5.36 -26.28
CA VAL A 115 23.67 -6.16 -25.46
C VAL A 115 23.48 -5.52 -24.07
N VAL A 116 24.54 -5.04 -23.43
CA VAL A 116 24.43 -4.32 -22.14
C VAL A 116 23.57 -3.05 -22.27
N LEU A 117 23.79 -2.25 -23.32
CA LEU A 117 23.00 -1.03 -23.53
C LEU A 117 21.52 -1.33 -23.81
N VAL A 118 21.23 -2.30 -24.68
CA VAL A 118 19.86 -2.70 -25.02
C VAL A 118 19.15 -3.30 -23.81
N THR A 119 19.80 -4.19 -23.07
CA THR A 119 19.22 -4.77 -21.84
C THR A 119 18.95 -3.69 -20.78
N GLY A 120 19.83 -2.69 -20.65
CA GLY A 120 19.62 -1.55 -19.76
C GLY A 120 18.38 -0.73 -20.13
N LEU A 121 18.22 -0.39 -21.42
CA LEU A 121 17.03 0.30 -21.91
C LEU A 121 15.75 -0.51 -21.66
N LEU A 122 15.74 -1.79 -22.02
CA LEU A 122 14.58 -2.67 -21.83
C LEU A 122 14.13 -2.76 -20.35
N LEU A 123 15.05 -2.68 -19.39
CA LEU A 123 14.73 -2.72 -17.96
C LEU A 123 14.06 -1.45 -17.42
N MET A 124 14.17 -0.31 -18.13
CA MET A 124 13.57 0.97 -17.71
C MET A 124 12.04 1.00 -17.81
N ARG A 125 11.43 0.14 -18.65
CA ARG A 125 9.97 0.03 -18.83
C ARG A 125 9.28 1.35 -19.20
N ILE A 126 9.67 1.90 -20.36
CA ILE A 126 9.07 3.14 -20.85
C ILE A 126 7.69 2.83 -21.44
N GLU A 127 6.66 3.41 -20.83
CA GLU A 127 5.27 3.27 -21.21
C GLU A 127 5.04 3.67 -22.68
N GLY A 128 4.25 2.88 -23.41
CA GLY A 128 3.98 3.08 -24.84
C GLY A 128 5.10 2.66 -25.80
N LEU A 129 6.31 2.35 -25.31
CA LEU A 129 7.43 1.88 -26.13
C LEU A 129 7.77 0.41 -25.90
N PHE A 130 8.16 0.06 -24.67
CA PHE A 130 8.51 -1.32 -24.29
C PHE A 130 8.23 -1.53 -22.80
N ASP A 131 7.29 -2.41 -22.49
CA ASP A 131 6.93 -2.76 -21.12
C ASP A 131 7.07 -4.27 -20.88
N LEU A 132 8.22 -4.66 -20.30
CA LEU A 132 8.50 -6.03 -19.89
C LEU A 132 7.71 -6.40 -18.63
N LYS A 133 6.43 -6.77 -18.81
CA LYS A 133 5.54 -7.21 -17.73
C LYS A 133 5.80 -8.66 -17.28
N HIS A 134 6.21 -9.53 -18.20
CA HIS A 134 6.35 -10.97 -17.90
C HIS A 134 7.56 -11.26 -16.99
N PRO A 135 7.38 -11.93 -15.82
CA PRO A 135 8.44 -12.13 -14.85
C PRO A 135 9.69 -12.85 -15.39
N ALA A 136 9.50 -13.91 -16.18
CA ALA A 136 10.61 -14.69 -16.72
C ALA A 136 11.46 -13.87 -17.71
N SER A 137 10.80 -13.12 -18.60
CA SER A 137 11.48 -12.29 -19.59
C SER A 137 12.30 -11.20 -18.92
N ARG A 138 11.72 -10.55 -17.89
CA ARG A 138 12.43 -9.55 -17.09
C ARG A 138 13.63 -10.15 -16.35
N ALA A 139 13.50 -11.33 -15.76
CA ALA A 139 14.59 -12.00 -15.07
C ALA A 139 15.76 -12.33 -16.03
N THR A 140 15.45 -12.81 -17.23
CA THR A 140 16.46 -13.08 -18.26
C THR A 140 17.21 -11.81 -18.67
N ILE A 141 16.49 -10.73 -18.98
CA ILE A 141 17.11 -9.44 -19.36
C ILE A 141 17.95 -8.88 -18.19
N TYR A 142 17.47 -8.99 -16.95
CA TYR A 142 18.22 -8.58 -15.77
C TYR A 142 19.55 -9.35 -15.65
N TRP A 143 19.52 -10.68 -15.74
CA TRP A 143 20.75 -11.48 -15.64
C TRP A 143 21.71 -11.26 -16.80
N LEU A 144 21.20 -11.02 -18.02
CA LEU A 144 22.04 -10.57 -19.13
C LEU A 144 22.71 -9.23 -18.81
N HIS A 145 21.97 -8.27 -18.27
CA HIS A 145 22.50 -6.96 -17.90
C HIS A 145 23.58 -7.04 -16.80
N VAL A 146 23.50 -8.03 -15.91
CA VAL A 146 24.48 -8.26 -14.83
C VAL A 146 25.70 -9.06 -15.30
N LEU A 147 25.52 -10.12 -16.09
CA LEU A 147 26.59 -11.06 -16.46
C LEU A 147 27.37 -10.63 -17.70
N VAL A 148 26.72 -10.01 -18.69
CA VAL A 148 27.39 -9.58 -19.94
C VAL A 148 28.50 -8.55 -19.69
N PRO A 149 28.39 -7.58 -18.74
CA PRO A 149 29.51 -6.69 -18.41
C PRO A 149 30.77 -7.43 -17.94
N VAL A 150 30.63 -8.53 -17.20
CA VAL A 150 31.75 -9.37 -16.77
C VAL A 150 32.42 -10.02 -17.99
N ALA A 151 31.62 -10.57 -18.90
CA ALA A 151 32.10 -11.10 -20.17
C ALA A 151 32.75 -10.02 -21.05
N ALA A 152 32.20 -8.81 -21.09
CA ALA A 152 32.76 -7.67 -21.81
C ALA A 152 34.12 -7.23 -21.22
N GLY A 153 34.26 -7.22 -19.89
CA GLY A 153 35.54 -6.98 -19.23
C GLY A 153 36.61 -8.00 -19.60
N TRP A 154 36.24 -9.28 -19.61
CA TRP A 154 37.11 -10.38 -20.08
C TRP A 154 37.48 -10.26 -21.56
N LEU A 155 36.49 -9.98 -22.44
CA LEU A 155 36.72 -9.77 -23.87
C LEU A 155 37.61 -8.55 -24.13
N TYR A 156 37.47 -7.47 -23.35
CA TYR A 156 38.36 -6.31 -23.42
C TYR A 156 39.79 -6.67 -23.04
N TRP A 157 39.99 -7.48 -21.99
CA TRP A 157 41.31 -7.98 -21.61
C TRP A 157 41.94 -8.79 -22.75
N LEU A 158 41.21 -9.74 -23.33
CA LEU A 158 41.67 -10.53 -24.50
C LEU A 158 41.96 -9.65 -25.72
N HIS A 159 41.13 -8.64 -25.98
CA HIS A 159 41.31 -7.69 -27.07
C HIS A 159 42.61 -6.90 -26.94
N ARG A 160 42.99 -6.54 -25.70
CA ARG A 160 44.25 -5.83 -25.40
C ARG A 160 45.47 -6.74 -25.40
N LEU A 161 45.34 -8.01 -24.99
CA LEU A 161 46.41 -9.01 -25.11
C LEU A 161 46.76 -9.31 -26.58
N ALA A 162 45.76 -9.35 -27.46
CA ALA A 162 45.97 -9.48 -28.90
C ALA A 162 46.46 -8.18 -29.57
N GLY A 163 46.59 -7.07 -28.83
CA GLY A 163 46.96 -5.74 -29.31
C GLY A 163 48.13 -5.11 -28.53
N PRO A 164 48.17 -3.77 -28.37
CA PRO A 164 49.21 -3.10 -27.58
C PRO A 164 49.12 -3.45 -26.09
N LYS A 165 50.28 -3.74 -25.46
CA LYS A 165 50.38 -4.14 -24.04
C LYS A 165 49.56 -3.24 -23.10
N ILE A 166 48.92 -3.87 -22.10
CA ILE A 166 48.19 -3.18 -21.03
C ILE A 166 49.18 -2.40 -20.18
N LYS A 167 48.91 -1.11 -19.96
CA LYS A 167 49.67 -0.30 -19.01
C LYS A 167 49.12 -0.54 -17.61
N TRP A 168 49.63 -1.56 -16.92
CA TRP A 168 49.15 -2.00 -15.60
C TRP A 168 49.10 -0.87 -14.56
N ARG A 169 50.02 0.10 -14.62
CA ARG A 169 49.98 1.31 -13.76
C ARG A 169 48.66 2.09 -13.89
N ILE A 170 48.14 2.22 -15.12
CA ILE A 170 46.84 2.89 -15.38
C ILE A 170 45.69 2.02 -14.86
N GLY A 171 45.77 0.70 -15.04
CA GLY A 171 44.76 -0.24 -14.52
C GLY A 171 44.66 -0.22 -12.99
N ILE A 172 45.80 -0.20 -12.28
CA ILE A 172 45.86 -0.09 -10.81
C ILE A 172 45.32 1.27 -10.35
N SER A 173 45.71 2.36 -11.01
CA SER A 173 45.20 3.71 -10.68
C SER A 173 43.68 3.78 -10.86
N TYR A 174 43.15 3.18 -11.92
CA TYR A 174 41.71 3.06 -12.16
C TYR A 174 41.01 2.28 -11.06
N ALA A 175 41.54 1.12 -10.66
CA ALA A 175 40.96 0.32 -9.59
C ALA A 175 40.96 1.06 -8.24
N ALA A 176 42.03 1.81 -7.93
CA ALA A 176 42.12 2.61 -6.72
C ALA A 176 41.08 3.75 -6.70
N ILE A 177 40.86 4.43 -7.83
CA ILE A 177 39.82 5.47 -7.95
C ILE A 177 38.43 4.87 -7.75
N VAL A 178 38.13 3.74 -8.39
CA VAL A 178 36.84 3.05 -8.23
C VAL A 178 36.63 2.64 -6.77
N ALA A 179 37.65 2.08 -6.12
CA ALA A 179 37.58 1.70 -4.71
C ALA A 179 37.34 2.92 -3.79
N ALA A 180 38.03 4.04 -4.03
CA ALA A 180 37.84 5.28 -3.27
C ALA A 180 36.42 5.84 -3.43
N LEU A 181 35.88 5.84 -4.67
CA LEU A 181 34.50 6.26 -4.93
C LEU A 181 33.47 5.37 -4.23
N VAL A 182 33.66 4.05 -4.27
CA VAL A 182 32.80 3.09 -3.55
C VAL A 182 32.86 3.34 -2.04
N GLY A 183 34.06 3.52 -1.47
CA GLY A 183 34.24 3.86 -0.06
C GLY A 183 33.52 5.16 0.33
N GLY A 184 33.65 6.20 -0.48
CA GLY A 184 32.94 7.47 -0.28
C GLY A 184 31.42 7.32 -0.35
N MET A 185 30.90 6.53 -1.29
CA MET A 185 29.47 6.23 -1.39
C MET A 185 28.95 5.48 -0.16
N VAL A 186 29.71 4.53 0.39
CA VAL A 186 29.34 3.81 1.61
C VAL A 186 29.31 4.73 2.83
N ILE A 187 30.23 5.70 2.93
CA ILE A 187 30.24 6.69 4.01
C ILE A 187 29.06 7.67 3.88
N LEU A 188 28.77 8.16 2.69
CA LEU A 188 27.64 9.09 2.48
C LEU A 188 26.30 8.41 2.77
N ARG A 189 26.17 7.14 2.41
CA ARG A 189 24.99 6.32 2.69
C ARG A 189 24.70 6.18 4.18
N SER A 190 25.72 6.11 5.05
CA SER A 190 25.49 5.98 6.50
C SER A 190 24.91 7.24 7.14
N GLN A 191 24.80 8.33 6.37
CA GLN A 191 24.15 9.56 6.77
C GLN A 191 22.76 9.61 6.11
N ASP A 192 21.69 9.60 6.91
CA ASP A 192 20.32 9.87 6.42
C ASP A 192 19.92 11.31 6.81
N PRO A 193 19.96 12.26 5.87
CA PRO A 193 19.61 13.65 6.14
C PRO A 193 18.17 13.86 6.60
N ARG A 194 17.27 12.90 6.34
CA ARG A 194 15.85 13.01 6.76
C ARG A 194 15.69 12.90 8.28
N GLY A 195 16.63 12.26 8.96
CA GLY A 195 16.66 12.21 10.43
C GLY A 195 17.16 13.50 11.08
N TRP A 196 17.77 14.40 10.32
CA TRP A 196 18.37 15.62 10.85
C TRP A 196 17.30 16.64 11.22
N ASN A 197 17.36 17.16 12.45
CA ASN A 197 16.45 18.21 12.96
C ASN A 197 14.94 17.89 12.83
N ARG A 198 14.58 16.61 12.73
CA ARG A 198 13.19 16.18 12.68
C ARG A 198 12.47 16.58 13.98
N PRO A 199 11.33 17.30 13.89
CA PRO A 199 10.61 17.75 15.07
C PRO A 199 9.98 16.56 15.80
N GLY A 200 9.87 16.68 17.12
CA GLY A 200 9.19 15.71 17.97
C GLY A 200 8.61 16.41 19.20
N SER A 201 7.72 15.73 19.90
CA SER A 201 7.15 16.25 21.15
C SER A 201 8.22 16.29 22.25
N VAL A 202 8.14 17.29 23.12
CA VAL A 202 8.89 17.32 24.39
C VAL A 202 8.58 16.12 25.29
N GLU A 203 7.41 15.51 25.10
CA GLU A 203 6.98 14.30 25.82
C GLU A 203 7.56 13.00 25.23
N GLY A 204 8.25 13.08 24.08
CA GLY A 204 8.72 11.90 23.33
C GLY A 204 7.59 10.92 23.03
N GLU A 205 7.84 9.63 23.24
CA GLU A 205 6.84 8.55 23.03
C GLU A 205 5.55 8.73 23.85
N LYS A 206 5.58 9.43 24.98
CA LYS A 206 4.38 9.66 25.81
C LYS A 206 3.34 10.53 25.10
N TYR A 207 3.75 11.31 24.09
CA TYR A 207 2.84 12.07 23.26
C TYR A 207 1.74 11.19 22.64
N PHE A 208 2.08 9.95 22.25
CA PHE A 208 1.12 9.09 21.58
C PHE A 208 0.07 8.47 22.52
N LYS A 209 0.28 8.54 23.85
CA LYS A 209 -0.65 7.99 24.84
C LYS A 209 -1.87 8.91 25.02
N PRO A 210 -3.08 8.35 25.28
CA PRO A 210 -3.37 6.93 25.57
C PRO A 210 -3.62 6.01 24.35
N SER A 211 -3.47 6.50 23.11
CA SER A 211 -3.34 5.59 21.97
C SER A 211 -2.05 4.76 22.08
N LEU A 212 -2.03 3.60 21.43
CA LEU A 212 -0.88 2.70 21.39
C LEU A 212 -0.06 2.84 20.11
N ILE A 213 -0.41 3.79 19.23
CA ILE A 213 0.40 4.13 18.06
C ILE A 213 1.78 4.60 18.49
N SER A 214 2.80 4.31 17.67
CA SER A 214 4.17 4.74 17.93
C SER A 214 4.95 4.96 16.65
N THR A 215 6.01 5.76 16.75
CA THR A 215 7.06 5.89 15.73
C THR A 215 8.36 5.33 16.28
N PRO A 216 9.29 4.84 15.43
CA PRO A 216 10.51 4.17 15.89
C PRO A 216 11.41 5.02 16.81
N ASP A 217 11.33 6.35 16.71
CA ASP A 217 12.14 7.30 17.45
C ASP A 217 11.32 8.27 18.31
N GLY A 218 10.00 8.04 18.42
CA GLY A 218 9.08 8.92 19.14
C GLY A 218 8.88 10.31 18.51
N LYS A 219 9.36 10.55 17.28
CA LYS A 219 9.26 11.84 16.59
C LYS A 219 8.06 11.90 15.67
N PHE A 220 7.73 13.12 15.21
CA PHE A 220 6.61 13.37 14.31
C PHE A 220 6.91 12.97 12.87
N ILE A 221 5.89 12.65 12.09
CA ILE A 221 5.99 12.41 10.64
C ILE A 221 5.40 13.61 9.90
N ASP A 222 6.12 14.12 8.89
CA ASP A 222 5.66 15.23 8.05
C ASP A 222 4.31 14.85 7.40
N ASP A 223 3.32 15.74 7.49
CA ASP A 223 1.98 15.47 6.97
C ASP A 223 1.98 15.27 5.46
N ARG A 224 2.88 15.94 4.72
CA ARG A 224 2.98 15.82 3.26
C ARG A 224 3.39 14.44 2.79
N VAL A 225 4.15 13.68 3.59
CA VAL A 225 4.48 12.28 3.23
C VAL A 225 3.36 11.31 3.60
N LEU A 226 2.56 11.65 4.60
CA LEU A 226 1.38 10.87 4.99
C LEU A 226 0.18 11.10 4.04
N MET A 227 0.08 12.28 3.42
CA MET A 227 -1.01 12.66 2.49
C MET A 227 -0.59 12.55 1.02
N MET A 228 -0.18 11.35 0.61
CA MET A 228 0.34 11.08 -0.75
C MET A 228 -0.67 10.35 -1.66
N ASP A 229 -1.98 10.43 -1.36
CA ASP A 229 -3.00 9.66 -2.08
C ASP A 229 -3.08 10.01 -3.57
N SER A 230 -2.99 11.30 -3.92
CA SER A 230 -2.89 11.79 -5.31
C SER A 230 -1.65 11.28 -6.04
N TYR A 231 -0.56 10.96 -5.32
CA TYR A 231 0.62 10.32 -5.90
C TYR A 231 0.37 8.83 -6.17
N CYS A 232 -0.29 8.12 -5.24
CA CYS A 232 -0.68 6.72 -5.42
C CYS A 232 -1.68 6.53 -6.58
N LEU A 233 -2.64 7.46 -6.74
CA LEU A 233 -3.65 7.48 -7.81
C LEU A 233 -3.04 7.37 -9.22
N LYS A 234 -1.83 7.89 -9.45
CA LYS A 234 -1.17 7.84 -10.77
C LYS A 234 -0.97 6.41 -11.30
N CYS A 235 -0.90 5.43 -10.40
CA CYS A 235 -0.66 4.01 -10.72
C CYS A 235 -1.76 3.08 -10.19
N HIS A 236 -2.60 3.54 -9.27
CA HIS A 236 -3.57 2.74 -8.51
C HIS A 236 -4.97 3.37 -8.54
N GLN A 237 -5.52 3.56 -9.74
CA GLN A 237 -6.79 4.24 -9.97
C GLN A 237 -7.98 3.50 -9.38
N ASP A 238 -8.06 2.18 -9.57
CA ASP A 238 -9.17 1.37 -9.08
C ASP A 238 -9.12 1.24 -7.55
N ALA A 239 -7.93 1.09 -6.97
CA ALA A 239 -7.75 1.09 -5.52
C ALA A 239 -8.11 2.46 -4.91
N TYR A 240 -7.65 3.56 -5.50
CA TYR A 240 -8.00 4.92 -5.07
C TYR A 240 -9.51 5.14 -5.13
N LYS A 241 -10.18 4.72 -6.22
CA LYS A 241 -11.63 4.83 -6.33
C LYS A 241 -12.34 4.09 -5.21
N GLY A 242 -11.89 2.88 -4.85
CA GLY A 242 -12.44 2.18 -3.69
C GLY A 242 -12.21 2.95 -2.39
N TRP A 243 -10.95 3.31 -2.11
CA TRP A 243 -10.55 4.00 -0.89
C TRP A 243 -11.29 5.33 -0.68
N PHE A 244 -11.39 6.16 -1.72
CA PHE A 244 -12.03 7.48 -1.67
C PHE A 244 -13.48 7.40 -1.17
N HIS A 245 -14.21 6.32 -1.46
CA HIS A 245 -15.60 6.14 -1.03
C HIS A 245 -15.71 5.35 0.29
N SER A 246 -14.59 4.96 0.89
CA SER A 246 -14.57 4.08 2.06
C SER A 246 -14.72 4.85 3.37
N ALA A 247 -15.14 4.14 4.42
CA ALA A 247 -15.13 4.66 5.78
C ALA A 247 -13.72 4.96 6.32
N HIS A 248 -12.66 4.44 5.68
CA HIS A 248 -11.28 4.74 6.06
C HIS A 248 -10.86 6.13 5.56
N HIS A 249 -11.22 6.52 4.34
CA HIS A 249 -11.04 7.91 3.88
C HIS A 249 -11.85 8.86 4.75
N PHE A 250 -13.09 8.50 5.05
CA PHE A 250 -13.98 9.26 5.94
C PHE A 250 -13.88 8.84 7.41
N SER A 251 -12.67 8.64 7.92
CA SER A 251 -12.48 8.28 9.34
C SER A 251 -12.28 9.48 10.25
N SER A 252 -11.88 10.65 9.72
CA SER A 252 -11.48 11.82 10.51
C SER A 252 -12.60 12.85 10.60
N PHE A 253 -12.28 14.14 10.78
CA PHE A 253 -13.23 15.24 10.91
C PHE A 253 -14.11 15.43 9.66
N ASN A 254 -13.70 14.83 8.53
CA ASN A 254 -14.49 14.70 7.32
C ASN A 254 -15.72 13.77 7.48
N ASN A 255 -15.92 13.09 8.61
CA ASN A 255 -17.13 12.32 8.90
C ASN A 255 -18.00 13.02 9.94
N PRO A 256 -19.25 13.43 9.60
CA PRO A 256 -20.06 14.25 10.50
C PRO A 256 -20.40 13.57 11.83
N ALA A 257 -20.60 12.24 11.84
CA ALA A 257 -20.91 11.51 13.08
C ALA A 257 -19.68 11.42 14.00
N TYR A 258 -18.52 11.14 13.41
CA TYR A 258 -17.26 11.13 14.15
C TYR A 258 -16.89 12.53 14.64
N PHE A 259 -17.03 13.53 13.78
CA PHE A 259 -16.69 14.91 14.07
C PHE A 259 -17.42 15.43 15.31
N ALA A 260 -18.73 15.20 15.39
CA ALA A 260 -19.52 15.57 16.55
C ALA A 260 -18.96 14.94 17.85
N SER A 261 -18.67 13.63 17.80
CA SER A 261 -18.18 12.86 18.94
C SER A 261 -16.80 13.30 19.43
N VAL A 262 -15.83 13.47 18.52
CA VAL A 262 -14.47 13.86 18.89
C VAL A 262 -14.41 15.33 19.31
N LYS A 263 -15.20 16.21 18.69
CA LYS A 263 -15.30 17.61 19.09
C LYS A 263 -15.82 17.72 20.53
N GLU A 264 -16.92 17.05 20.84
CA GLU A 264 -17.45 17.01 22.21
C GLU A 264 -16.43 16.41 23.19
N THR A 265 -15.78 15.29 22.82
CA THR A 265 -14.74 14.67 23.65
C THR A 265 -13.60 15.66 23.95
N ARG A 266 -13.15 16.45 22.97
CA ARG A 266 -12.12 17.48 23.16
C ARG A 266 -12.60 18.60 24.07
N GLU A 267 -13.84 19.06 23.92
CA GLU A 267 -14.43 20.11 24.78
C GLU A 267 -14.57 19.63 26.23
N VAL A 268 -15.05 18.40 26.44
CA VAL A 268 -15.17 17.78 27.76
C VAL A 268 -13.79 17.59 28.39
N ALA A 269 -12.83 17.04 27.65
CA ALA A 269 -11.46 16.86 28.14
C ALA A 269 -10.80 18.20 28.49
N LEU A 270 -11.01 19.24 27.68
CA LEU A 270 -10.46 20.57 27.97
C LEU A 270 -11.05 21.16 29.26
N LYS A 271 -12.37 21.04 29.47
CA LYS A 271 -13.03 21.49 30.70
C LYS A 271 -12.62 20.67 31.92
N ARG A 272 -12.44 19.35 31.76
CA ARG A 272 -12.17 18.41 32.85
C ARG A 272 -10.69 18.37 33.26
N ASP A 273 -9.79 18.35 32.28
CA ASP A 273 -8.36 18.04 32.44
C ASP A 273 -7.44 19.21 32.04
N GLY A 274 -8.01 20.32 31.54
CA GLY A 274 -7.25 21.49 31.08
C GLY A 274 -6.48 21.28 29.77
N ASN A 275 -6.71 20.15 29.07
CA ASN A 275 -6.06 19.82 27.81
C ASN A 275 -6.92 18.84 26.99
N VAL A 276 -6.56 18.61 25.73
CA VAL A 276 -7.32 17.73 24.81
C VAL A 276 -6.75 16.31 24.72
N LYS A 277 -5.77 15.92 25.54
CA LYS A 277 -4.97 14.69 25.35
C LYS A 277 -5.78 13.40 25.47
N ALA A 278 -6.90 13.40 26.20
CA ALA A 278 -7.80 12.25 26.23
C ALA A 278 -8.30 11.85 24.83
N SER A 279 -8.48 12.84 23.93
CA SER A 279 -8.90 12.59 22.53
C SER A 279 -7.83 11.92 21.66
N ARG A 280 -6.58 11.84 22.10
CA ARG A 280 -5.52 11.07 21.41
C ARG A 280 -5.88 9.58 21.29
N TRP A 281 -6.74 9.06 22.19
CA TRP A 281 -7.30 7.71 22.08
C TRP A 281 -7.99 7.47 20.72
N CYS A 282 -8.75 8.48 20.24
CA CYS A 282 -9.40 8.42 18.93
C CYS A 282 -8.37 8.54 17.79
N ALA A 283 -7.41 9.45 17.97
CA ALA A 283 -6.53 9.94 16.93
C ALA A 283 -5.62 8.87 16.29
N GLY A 284 -5.19 7.85 17.06
CA GLY A 284 -4.39 6.76 16.51
C GLY A 284 -5.10 5.90 15.47
N CYS A 285 -6.44 5.83 15.53
CA CYS A 285 -7.26 5.07 14.59
C CYS A 285 -7.93 5.97 13.54
N HIS A 286 -8.37 7.17 13.93
CA HIS A 286 -9.22 8.03 13.10
C HIS A 286 -8.49 9.22 12.47
N ASP A 287 -7.55 9.83 13.19
CA ASP A 287 -6.85 11.07 12.81
C ASP A 287 -5.31 10.91 12.79
N PRO A 288 -4.76 9.84 12.20
CA PRO A 288 -3.32 9.55 12.30
C PRO A 288 -2.46 10.65 11.66
N VAL A 289 -2.94 11.33 10.62
CA VAL A 289 -2.18 12.40 9.95
C VAL A 289 -1.95 13.62 10.84
N PRO A 290 -2.98 14.32 11.37
CA PRO A 290 -2.75 15.44 12.29
C PRO A 290 -2.09 14.98 13.60
N PHE A 291 -2.31 13.73 14.01
CA PHE A 291 -1.72 13.21 15.23
C PHE A 291 -0.22 12.98 15.10
N LEU A 292 0.21 12.24 14.08
CA LEU A 292 1.62 11.92 13.83
C LEU A 292 2.42 13.16 13.41
N SER A 293 1.79 14.18 12.84
CA SER A 293 2.46 15.45 12.50
C SER A 293 2.60 16.42 13.67
N GLY A 294 2.03 16.11 14.83
CA GLY A 294 2.11 16.96 16.03
C GLY A 294 1.06 18.07 16.10
N LYS A 295 0.14 18.15 15.14
CA LYS A 295 -0.89 19.21 15.06
C LYS A 295 -2.08 18.97 15.99
N PHE A 296 -2.44 17.70 16.22
CA PHE A 296 -3.70 17.31 16.85
C PHE A 296 -3.92 17.82 18.29
N ASP A 297 -2.84 17.95 19.05
CA ASP A 297 -2.89 18.32 20.46
C ASP A 297 -3.11 19.81 20.72
N ASP A 298 -2.96 20.67 19.71
CA ASP A 298 -3.25 22.08 19.85
C ASP A 298 -4.75 22.26 20.13
N PRO A 299 -5.16 22.85 21.27
CA PRO A 299 -6.56 23.16 21.54
C PRO A 299 -7.19 24.11 20.50
N LYS A 300 -6.36 24.86 19.76
CA LYS A 300 -6.76 25.75 18.66
C LYS A 300 -6.61 25.13 17.28
N TYR A 301 -6.28 23.84 17.19
CA TYR A 301 -6.21 23.12 15.92
C TYR A 301 -7.52 23.31 15.13
N ASP A 302 -7.40 23.75 13.88
CA ASP A 302 -8.55 24.01 13.01
C ASP A 302 -9.11 22.69 12.50
N LEU A 303 -10.20 22.24 13.11
CA LEU A 303 -10.86 20.97 12.81
C LEU A 303 -11.62 20.97 11.46
N VAL A 304 -11.68 22.12 10.78
CA VAL A 304 -12.50 22.31 9.57
C VAL A 304 -11.67 22.75 8.37
N ASN A 305 -10.69 23.64 8.52
CA ASN A 305 -9.93 24.16 7.38
C ASN A 305 -8.51 23.62 7.28
N ASP A 306 -7.96 22.99 8.33
CA ASP A 306 -6.66 22.34 8.18
C ASP A 306 -6.80 21.12 7.26
N PRO A 307 -6.01 21.00 6.18
CA PRO A 307 -6.09 19.85 5.27
C PRO A 307 -5.94 18.49 5.96
N THR A 308 -5.16 18.43 7.05
CA THR A 308 -4.95 17.21 7.82
C THR A 308 -6.20 16.74 8.55
N ALA A 309 -7.16 17.63 8.82
CA ALA A 309 -8.43 17.28 9.48
C ALA A 309 -9.32 16.38 8.61
N HIS A 310 -9.08 16.37 7.30
CA HIS A 310 -9.87 15.63 6.33
C HIS A 310 -9.11 14.47 5.67
N ALA A 311 -7.92 14.16 6.17
CA ALA A 311 -7.06 13.15 5.58
C ALA A 311 -7.54 11.71 5.85
N GLY A 312 -8.19 11.48 6.98
CA GLY A 312 -8.59 10.13 7.40
C GLY A 312 -7.42 9.16 7.51
N ILE A 313 -7.71 7.88 7.22
CA ILE A 313 -6.70 6.85 7.01
C ILE A 313 -6.31 6.86 5.53
N THR A 314 -5.17 7.49 5.22
CA THR A 314 -4.61 7.56 3.86
C THR A 314 -4.00 6.24 3.41
N CYS A 315 -3.64 6.15 2.13
CA CYS A 315 -2.85 5.03 1.59
C CYS A 315 -1.57 4.83 2.40
N THR A 316 -0.87 5.92 2.70
CA THR A 316 0.40 5.88 3.44
C THR A 316 0.19 5.41 4.87
N VAL A 317 -0.86 5.85 5.57
CA VAL A 317 -1.12 5.45 6.96
C VAL A 317 -1.17 3.92 7.09
N CYS A 318 -1.92 3.23 6.23
CA CYS A 318 -1.99 1.77 6.24
C CYS A 318 -0.68 1.13 5.75
N HIS A 319 -0.14 1.61 4.62
CA HIS A 319 0.95 0.93 3.93
C HIS A 319 2.35 1.25 4.46
N ALA A 320 2.52 2.30 5.27
CA ALA A 320 3.77 2.66 5.93
C ALA A 320 3.90 2.09 7.36
N MET A 321 2.89 1.37 7.86
CA MET A 321 3.04 0.58 9.08
C MET A 321 4.17 -0.44 8.89
N THR A 322 5.05 -0.55 9.88
CA THR A 322 6.19 -1.47 9.86
C THR A 322 5.97 -2.67 10.74
N HIS A 323 5.24 -2.49 11.85
CA HIS A 323 4.99 -3.54 12.84
C HIS A 323 3.59 -3.42 13.40
N VAL A 324 2.95 -4.58 13.61
CA VAL A 324 1.79 -4.73 14.49
C VAL A 324 2.35 -5.17 15.83
N ASN A 325 2.21 -4.35 16.87
CA ASN A 325 2.83 -4.63 18.16
C ASN A 325 2.06 -5.70 18.91
N SER A 326 0.73 -5.63 18.87
CA SER A 326 -0.14 -6.62 19.50
C SER A 326 -1.58 -6.55 18.99
N THR A 327 -2.39 -7.51 19.43
CA THR A 327 -3.85 -7.52 19.22
C THR A 327 -4.61 -6.88 20.39
N LYS A 328 -3.97 -5.99 21.19
CA LYS A 328 -4.65 -5.25 22.27
C LYS A 328 -5.67 -4.25 21.73
N GLY A 329 -5.44 -3.72 20.53
CA GLY A 329 -6.25 -2.67 19.93
C GLY A 329 -5.72 -1.26 20.20
N ASN A 330 -6.57 -0.23 20.09
CA ASN A 330 -6.22 1.19 20.34
C ASN A 330 -5.03 1.71 19.50
N ALA A 331 -4.93 1.28 18.24
CA ALA A 331 -3.87 1.61 17.30
C ALA A 331 -2.47 1.08 17.68
N ASP A 332 -2.37 -0.12 18.28
CA ASP A 332 -1.07 -0.70 18.70
C ASP A 332 -0.21 -1.19 17.51
N TYR A 333 0.33 -0.23 16.76
CA TYR A 333 1.22 -0.41 15.63
C TYR A 333 2.36 0.61 15.62
N VAL A 334 3.42 0.28 14.89
CA VAL A 334 4.53 1.20 14.57
C VAL A 334 4.37 1.66 13.14
N ILE A 335 4.44 2.98 12.93
CA ILE A 335 4.50 3.61 11.61
C ILE A 335 5.79 4.41 11.48
N GLU A 336 6.42 4.32 10.31
CA GLU A 336 7.64 5.08 10.00
C GLU A 336 7.41 5.97 8.77
N GLU A 337 8.25 6.99 8.60
CA GLU A 337 8.27 7.74 7.35
C GLU A 337 8.75 6.84 6.20
N PRO A 338 7.90 6.55 5.19
CA PRO A 338 8.28 5.67 4.11
C PRO A 338 9.40 6.29 3.26
N VAL A 339 10.34 5.44 2.84
CA VAL A 339 11.38 5.86 1.89
C VAL A 339 10.78 5.96 0.49
N HIS A 340 10.67 7.18 -0.03
CA HIS A 340 10.24 7.44 -1.40
C HIS A 340 11.42 7.52 -2.39
N TYR A 341 11.10 7.26 -3.66
CA TYR A 341 12.02 7.52 -4.76
C TYR A 341 12.31 9.03 -4.89
N PRO A 342 13.48 9.42 -5.42
CA PRO A 342 13.82 10.83 -5.66
C PRO A 342 12.72 11.57 -6.41
N PHE A 343 12.42 12.79 -5.98
CA PHE A 343 11.42 13.69 -6.58
C PHE A 343 9.94 13.31 -6.36
N ALA A 344 9.61 12.41 -5.44
CA ALA A 344 8.22 12.00 -5.18
C ALA A 344 7.28 13.16 -4.81
N THR A 345 7.77 14.16 -4.08
CA THR A 345 7.03 15.36 -3.66
C THR A 345 7.26 16.57 -4.57
N SER A 346 8.00 16.42 -5.67
CA SER A 346 8.31 17.53 -6.56
C SER A 346 7.06 18.00 -7.30
N LYS A 347 6.87 19.32 -7.43
CA LYS A 347 5.81 19.90 -8.27
C LYS A 347 6.22 20.02 -9.75
N ASN A 348 7.50 19.80 -10.07
CA ASN A 348 7.99 19.89 -11.44
C ASN A 348 7.56 18.64 -12.25
N PRO A 349 6.83 18.79 -13.37
CA PRO A 349 6.32 17.66 -14.15
C PRO A 349 7.41 16.72 -14.67
N VAL A 350 8.58 17.25 -15.05
CA VAL A 350 9.72 16.46 -15.54
C VAL A 350 10.31 15.62 -14.41
N LEU A 351 10.49 16.20 -13.23
CA LEU A 351 11.00 15.47 -12.07
C LEU A 351 10.01 14.41 -11.56
N GLN A 352 8.71 14.69 -11.61
CA GLN A 352 7.65 13.71 -11.33
C GLN A 352 7.62 12.57 -12.35
N TYR A 353 7.81 12.87 -13.64
CA TYR A 353 7.96 11.85 -14.65
C TYR A 353 9.16 10.94 -14.35
N ILE A 354 10.33 11.52 -14.04
CA ILE A 354 11.53 10.77 -13.65
C ILE A 354 11.23 9.88 -12.44
N ASN A 355 10.59 10.41 -11.40
CA ASN A 355 10.18 9.64 -10.22
C ASN A 355 9.33 8.41 -10.60
N ASN A 356 8.25 8.63 -11.37
CA ASN A 356 7.35 7.57 -11.81
C ASN A 356 8.09 6.49 -12.62
N GLN A 357 9.03 6.89 -13.49
CA GLN A 357 9.85 5.96 -14.24
C GLN A 357 10.81 5.17 -13.32
N LEU A 358 11.41 5.80 -12.31
CA LEU A 358 12.26 5.09 -11.34
C LEU A 358 11.49 4.01 -10.57
N VAL A 359 10.26 4.32 -10.14
CA VAL A 359 9.37 3.35 -9.49
C VAL A 359 9.07 2.18 -10.43
N LYS A 360 8.70 2.45 -11.69
CA LYS A 360 8.39 1.42 -12.70
C LYS A 360 9.61 0.57 -13.08
N ALA A 361 10.81 1.17 -13.09
CA ALA A 361 12.06 0.49 -13.39
C ALA A 361 12.48 -0.47 -12.25
N LYS A 362 12.23 -0.12 -10.99
CA LYS A 362 12.52 -0.98 -9.81
C LYS A 362 11.30 -1.11 -8.85
N PRO A 363 10.22 -1.79 -9.27
CA PRO A 363 9.00 -1.88 -8.47
C PRO A 363 9.17 -2.74 -7.21
N SER A 364 10.25 -3.53 -7.10
CA SER A 364 10.51 -4.39 -5.95
C SER A 364 10.72 -3.60 -4.66
N PHE A 365 11.42 -2.47 -4.71
CA PHE A 365 11.65 -1.62 -3.53
C PHE A 365 10.33 -1.00 -3.07
N HIS A 366 9.57 -0.41 -4.00
CA HIS A 366 8.23 0.12 -3.72
C HIS A 366 7.33 -0.92 -3.05
N LYS A 367 7.33 -2.16 -3.57
CA LYS A 367 6.59 -3.28 -2.96
C LYS A 367 7.06 -3.62 -1.54
N GLN A 368 8.36 -3.54 -1.24
CA GLN A 368 8.88 -3.79 0.11
C GLN A 368 8.54 -2.66 1.08
N THR A 369 8.57 -1.41 0.60
CA THR A 369 8.16 -0.23 1.37
C THR A 369 6.69 -0.32 1.77
N PHE A 370 5.79 -0.64 0.84
CA PHE A 370 4.35 -0.51 1.06
C PHE A 370 3.59 -1.83 1.33
N LEU A 371 4.20 -3.02 1.17
CA LEU A 371 3.52 -4.31 1.40
C LEU A 371 4.30 -5.23 2.35
N LYS A 372 4.08 -5.03 3.65
CA LYS A 372 4.62 -5.88 4.73
C LYS A 372 3.97 -7.27 4.79
N PRO A 373 4.58 -8.28 5.47
CA PRO A 373 4.01 -9.62 5.60
C PRO A 373 2.58 -9.64 6.14
N PHE A 374 2.27 -8.84 7.16
CA PHE A 374 0.93 -8.78 7.75
C PHE A 374 -0.17 -8.28 6.80
N HIS A 375 0.16 -7.68 5.65
CA HIS A 375 -0.84 -7.37 4.62
C HIS A 375 -1.24 -8.60 3.77
N LYS A 376 -0.38 -9.62 3.71
CA LYS A 376 -0.48 -10.72 2.74
C LYS A 376 -0.72 -12.06 3.42
N ASP A 377 -0.02 -12.28 4.52
CA ASP A 377 -0.02 -13.51 5.30
C ASP A 377 -1.41 -13.70 5.94
N PRO A 378 -2.13 -14.80 5.60
CA PRO A 378 -3.46 -15.03 6.12
C PRO A 378 -3.51 -15.10 7.64
N ASP A 379 -2.44 -15.54 8.29
CA ASP A 379 -2.43 -15.74 9.74
C ASP A 379 -2.20 -14.42 10.51
N LYS A 380 -1.61 -13.42 9.84
CA LYS A 380 -1.30 -12.10 10.43
C LYS A 380 -2.23 -10.98 9.96
N ALA A 381 -2.93 -11.18 8.84
CA ALA A 381 -3.77 -10.15 8.25
C ALA A 381 -4.94 -9.71 9.15
N ALA A 382 -5.48 -10.62 9.96
CA ALA A 382 -6.49 -10.25 10.94
C ALA A 382 -5.91 -9.40 12.09
N GLU A 383 -4.67 -9.65 12.50
CA GLU A 383 -3.98 -8.88 13.55
C GLU A 383 -3.77 -7.42 13.12
N PHE A 384 -3.43 -7.20 11.85
CA PHE A 384 -3.31 -5.86 11.26
C PHE A 384 -4.60 -5.06 11.45
N CYS A 385 -5.76 -5.61 11.05
CA CYS A 385 -7.06 -4.96 11.24
C CYS A 385 -7.41 -4.79 12.72
N SER A 386 -6.96 -5.70 13.59
CA SER A 386 -7.25 -5.65 15.02
C SER A 386 -6.71 -4.41 15.72
N THR A 387 -5.67 -3.78 15.16
CA THR A 387 -5.08 -2.56 15.73
C THR A 387 -6.12 -1.44 15.88
N CYS A 388 -7.04 -1.30 14.91
CA CYS A 388 -8.13 -0.32 14.96
C CYS A 388 -9.50 -0.95 15.23
N HIS A 389 -9.76 -2.19 14.81
CA HIS A 389 -11.07 -2.87 14.98
C HIS A 389 -11.24 -3.62 16.31
N LYS A 390 -10.28 -3.46 17.22
CA LYS A 390 -10.39 -3.82 18.63
C LYS A 390 -10.02 -2.61 19.47
N VAL A 391 -10.84 -2.32 20.47
CA VAL A 391 -10.75 -1.08 21.23
C VAL A 391 -11.13 -1.34 22.68
N HIS A 392 -10.54 -0.57 23.57
CA HIS A 392 -10.91 -0.45 24.97
C HIS A 392 -10.75 0.99 25.41
N LEU A 393 -11.66 1.45 26.26
CA LEU A 393 -11.67 2.80 26.80
C LEU A 393 -10.76 2.79 28.05
N PRO A 394 -9.62 3.49 28.03
CA PRO A 394 -8.72 3.56 29.17
C PRO A 394 -9.22 4.61 30.19
N LYS A 395 -8.67 4.59 31.41
CA LYS A 395 -9.11 5.49 32.48
C LYS A 395 -8.92 6.95 32.14
N GLU A 396 -7.86 7.30 31.41
CA GLU A 396 -7.57 8.66 30.93
C GLU A 396 -8.72 9.22 30.09
N LEU A 397 -9.49 8.37 29.42
CA LEU A 397 -10.66 8.77 28.67
C LEU A 397 -11.92 8.76 29.55
N ASN A 398 -12.19 7.66 30.25
CA ASN A 398 -13.50 7.41 30.86
C ASN A 398 -13.64 7.84 32.34
N HIS A 399 -12.53 8.04 33.07
CA HIS A 399 -12.50 8.42 34.50
C HIS A 399 -13.30 7.50 35.45
N TYR A 400 -13.62 6.27 35.03
CA TYR A 400 -14.43 5.29 35.75
C TYR A 400 -13.66 3.99 36.00
N LYS A 401 -13.29 3.24 34.96
CA LYS A 401 -12.55 1.97 35.06
C LYS A 401 -11.23 2.05 34.32
N GLU A 402 -10.20 1.39 34.87
CA GLU A 402 -8.89 1.21 34.21
C GLU A 402 -9.03 0.59 32.82
N PHE A 403 -10.03 -0.27 32.66
CA PHE A 403 -10.36 -0.91 31.41
C PHE A 403 -11.87 -1.04 31.27
N LEU A 404 -12.41 -0.53 30.18
CA LEU A 404 -13.77 -0.82 29.72
C LEU A 404 -13.71 -1.27 28.27
N ARG A 405 -14.30 -2.42 27.97
CA ARG A 405 -14.29 -2.97 26.62
C ARG A 405 -15.17 -2.10 25.71
N GLY A 406 -14.59 -1.59 24.61
CA GLY A 406 -15.33 -0.98 23.51
C GLY A 406 -15.56 -1.99 22.39
N GLN A 407 -15.55 -1.50 21.15
CA GLN A 407 -15.63 -2.32 19.93
C GLN A 407 -14.60 -3.48 19.95
N ASN A 408 -15.01 -4.69 19.56
CA ASN A 408 -14.11 -5.83 19.44
C ASN A 408 -14.58 -6.81 18.37
N HIS A 409 -14.17 -6.56 17.13
CA HIS A 409 -14.49 -7.46 16.02
C HIS A 409 -13.54 -8.66 16.00
N TYR A 410 -12.28 -8.43 16.37
CA TYR A 410 -11.21 -9.40 16.20
C TYR A 410 -11.40 -10.66 17.04
N ASP A 411 -11.64 -10.53 18.36
CA ASP A 411 -11.76 -11.71 19.22
C ASP A 411 -13.04 -12.51 18.87
N SER A 412 -14.16 -11.83 18.62
CA SER A 412 -15.39 -12.51 18.19
C SER A 412 -15.23 -13.22 16.86
N TYR A 413 -14.52 -12.60 15.90
CA TYR A 413 -14.12 -13.24 14.66
C TYR A 413 -13.29 -14.50 14.90
N LEU A 414 -12.24 -14.43 15.72
CA LEU A 414 -11.41 -15.60 16.03
C LEU A 414 -12.19 -16.74 16.68
N LEU A 415 -13.20 -16.44 17.48
CA LEU A 415 -14.01 -17.44 18.16
C LEU A 415 -15.13 -18.02 17.28
N SER A 416 -15.42 -17.38 16.14
CA SER A 416 -16.52 -17.77 15.24
C SER A 416 -16.22 -18.98 14.37
N GLY A 417 -17.27 -19.62 13.87
CA GLY A 417 -17.14 -20.70 12.87
C GLY A 417 -16.50 -20.23 11.57
N VAL A 418 -16.67 -18.94 11.21
CA VAL A 418 -16.13 -18.37 9.97
C VAL A 418 -14.60 -18.41 9.95
N SER A 419 -13.95 -18.17 11.09
CA SER A 419 -12.49 -18.27 11.23
C SER A 419 -12.00 -19.68 11.55
N HIS A 420 -12.90 -20.64 11.73
CA HIS A 420 -12.63 -21.97 12.29
C HIS A 420 -12.27 -21.95 13.80
N GLY A 421 -12.92 -21.07 14.56
CA GLY A 421 -12.76 -20.95 16.00
C GLY A 421 -13.34 -22.12 16.80
N SER A 422 -12.68 -22.48 17.91
CA SER A 422 -13.00 -23.63 18.75
C SER A 422 -14.32 -23.52 19.52
N GLN A 423 -14.88 -22.32 19.65
CA GLN A 423 -16.17 -22.07 20.32
C GLN A 423 -17.37 -22.19 19.38
N SER A 424 -17.15 -22.45 18.10
CA SER A 424 -18.25 -22.57 17.15
C SER A 424 -18.91 -23.94 17.20
N PHE A 425 -20.25 -23.95 17.19
CA PHE A 425 -21.05 -25.17 17.02
C PHE A 425 -21.28 -25.54 15.54
N TYR A 426 -20.85 -24.67 14.61
CA TYR A 426 -21.00 -24.84 13.16
C TYR A 426 -19.78 -24.28 12.41
N PHE A 427 -19.35 -24.94 11.33
CA PHE A 427 -18.32 -24.42 10.44
C PHE A 427 -18.88 -24.27 9.02
N PRO A 428 -18.68 -23.12 8.36
CA PRO A 428 -19.03 -22.98 6.95
C PRO A 428 -18.14 -23.91 6.09
N PRO A 429 -18.61 -24.34 4.91
CA PRO A 429 -17.82 -25.18 4.01
C PRO A 429 -16.46 -24.60 3.62
N LYS A 430 -16.37 -23.26 3.62
CA LYS A 430 -15.14 -22.51 3.38
C LYS A 430 -14.95 -21.48 4.49
N THR A 431 -13.88 -21.63 5.24
CA THR A 431 -13.49 -20.70 6.30
C THR A 431 -12.79 -19.48 5.70
N GLN A 432 -12.93 -18.35 6.36
CA GLN A 432 -12.21 -17.12 6.05
C GLN A 432 -11.14 -16.95 7.12
N LYS A 433 -9.87 -16.97 6.71
CA LYS A 433 -8.73 -16.86 7.64
C LYS A 433 -8.33 -15.41 7.94
N LYS A 434 -8.82 -14.46 7.13
CA LYS A 434 -8.48 -13.04 7.25
C LYS A 434 -9.70 -12.14 7.02
N CYS A 435 -9.75 -11.00 7.70
CA CYS A 435 -10.79 -9.98 7.52
C CYS A 435 -10.87 -9.50 6.06
N ALA A 436 -9.71 -9.32 5.42
CA ALA A 436 -9.56 -8.97 4.01
C ALA A 436 -10.21 -9.99 3.04
N GLY A 437 -10.51 -11.22 3.49
CA GLY A 437 -11.22 -12.21 2.68
C GLY A 437 -12.65 -11.80 2.36
N CYS A 438 -13.30 -11.06 3.26
CA CYS A 438 -14.65 -10.51 3.08
C CYS A 438 -14.61 -9.01 2.76
N HIS A 439 -13.84 -8.23 3.52
CA HIS A 439 -13.84 -6.77 3.43
C HIS A 439 -12.87 -6.22 2.36
N MET A 440 -12.04 -7.05 1.74
CA MET A 440 -11.19 -6.65 0.61
C MET A 440 -11.30 -7.68 -0.52
N ASN A 441 -12.54 -7.99 -0.89
CA ASN A 441 -12.88 -8.94 -1.95
C ASN A 441 -12.16 -8.57 -3.26
N LEU A 442 -11.89 -9.56 -4.10
CA LEU A 442 -11.17 -9.32 -5.35
C LEU A 442 -12.07 -8.59 -6.36
N VAL A 443 -11.51 -7.57 -7.01
CA VAL A 443 -12.15 -6.83 -8.11
C VAL A 443 -11.21 -6.78 -9.31
N GLN A 444 -11.74 -6.98 -10.51
CA GLN A 444 -10.95 -6.91 -11.75
C GLN A 444 -10.41 -5.49 -11.91
N SER A 445 -9.12 -5.38 -12.28
CA SER A 445 -8.46 -4.08 -12.32
C SER A 445 -7.28 -4.06 -13.30
N GLY A 446 -7.05 -2.88 -13.89
CA GLY A 446 -5.88 -2.58 -14.71
C GLY A 446 -4.73 -1.94 -13.95
N ASP A 447 -4.88 -1.70 -12.64
CA ASP A 447 -3.91 -1.00 -11.80
C ASP A 447 -2.51 -1.61 -11.89
N PHE A 448 -1.50 -0.75 -11.78
CA PHE A 448 -0.12 -1.19 -11.77
C PHE A 448 0.17 -2.05 -10.53
N GLY A 449 0.24 -3.36 -10.72
CA GLY A 449 0.42 -4.32 -9.62
C GLY A 449 -0.74 -5.28 -9.43
N ALA A 450 -1.82 -5.15 -10.22
CA ALA A 450 -2.87 -6.16 -10.34
C ALA A 450 -2.27 -7.53 -10.73
N ARG A 451 -2.86 -8.60 -10.20
CA ARG A 451 -2.39 -9.98 -10.40
C ARG A 451 -3.56 -10.91 -10.60
N ASP A 452 -3.27 -12.05 -11.21
CA ASP A 452 -4.18 -13.18 -11.25
C ASP A 452 -4.12 -13.92 -9.90
N PHE A 453 -5.02 -13.56 -8.98
CA PHE A 453 -5.07 -14.13 -7.63
C PHE A 453 -5.74 -15.50 -7.58
N ASP A 454 -6.59 -15.83 -8.55
CA ASP A 454 -7.41 -17.04 -8.61
C ASP A 454 -7.06 -17.97 -9.78
N ALA A 455 -5.98 -17.67 -10.51
CA ALA A 455 -5.50 -18.40 -11.67
C ALA A 455 -6.55 -18.51 -12.80
N THR A 456 -7.40 -17.50 -12.93
CA THR A 456 -8.47 -17.43 -13.96
C THR A 456 -8.02 -16.74 -15.24
N GLY A 457 -6.79 -16.24 -15.30
CA GLY A 457 -6.27 -15.41 -16.38
C GLY A 457 -6.71 -13.94 -16.28
N LYS A 458 -7.45 -13.54 -15.24
CA LYS A 458 -7.94 -12.17 -15.05
C LYS A 458 -7.15 -11.46 -13.96
N LEU A 459 -6.65 -10.26 -14.28
CA LEU A 459 -5.97 -9.42 -13.31
C LEU A 459 -6.97 -8.77 -12.36
N SER A 460 -6.68 -8.83 -11.06
CA SER A 460 -7.49 -8.23 -10.01
C SER A 460 -6.62 -7.57 -8.94
N ILE A 461 -7.27 -6.74 -8.13
CA ILE A 461 -6.75 -6.17 -6.89
C ILE A 461 -7.67 -6.53 -5.73
N HIS A 462 -7.18 -6.33 -4.51
CA HIS A 462 -8.03 -6.30 -3.32
C HIS A 462 -8.86 -5.01 -3.32
N ASN A 463 -10.17 -5.13 -3.11
CA ASN A 463 -11.08 -3.99 -3.04
C ASN A 463 -10.75 -3.09 -1.84
N HIS A 464 -10.62 -1.79 -2.09
CA HIS A 464 -10.35 -0.78 -1.06
C HIS A 464 -11.59 0.04 -0.69
N LEU A 465 -12.79 -0.38 -1.12
CA LEU A 465 -14.06 0.19 -0.61
C LEU A 465 -14.35 -0.25 0.83
N PHE A 466 -13.84 -1.40 1.24
CA PHE A 466 -14.12 -2.00 2.55
C PHE A 466 -15.62 -2.17 2.83
N PRO A 467 -16.37 -2.90 1.97
CA PRO A 467 -17.80 -3.02 2.14
C PRO A 467 -18.15 -3.62 3.50
N GLY A 468 -19.18 -3.05 4.12
CA GLY A 468 -19.65 -3.35 5.47
C GLY A 468 -21.07 -2.82 5.68
N ALA A 469 -21.54 -2.81 6.93
CA ALA A 469 -22.91 -2.41 7.26
C ALA A 469 -23.19 -0.90 7.15
N ASN A 470 -22.15 -0.07 7.16
CA ASN A 470 -22.30 1.38 7.13
C ASN A 470 -22.63 1.88 5.71
N THR A 471 -23.91 2.11 5.44
CA THR A 471 -24.38 2.85 4.25
C THR A 471 -24.55 4.34 4.51
N ALA A 472 -24.50 4.76 5.79
CA ALA A 472 -24.78 6.12 6.23
C ALA A 472 -23.75 7.13 5.74
N ILE A 473 -22.45 6.78 5.73
CA ILE A 473 -21.39 7.69 5.26
C ILE A 473 -21.64 8.10 3.80
N ALA A 474 -21.84 7.13 2.90
CA ALA A 474 -22.13 7.42 1.49
C ALA A 474 -23.42 8.24 1.34
N PHE A 475 -24.46 7.95 2.14
CA PHE A 475 -25.69 8.73 2.16
C PHE A 475 -25.45 10.19 2.59
N PHE A 476 -24.69 10.43 3.67
CA PHE A 476 -24.37 11.78 4.13
C PHE A 476 -23.63 12.57 3.05
N LYS A 477 -22.64 11.96 2.39
CA LYS A 477 -21.89 12.61 1.31
C LYS A 477 -22.73 12.94 0.10
N LYS A 478 -23.68 12.06 -0.26
CA LYS A 478 -24.65 12.34 -1.31
C LYS A 478 -25.58 13.50 -0.98
N LYS A 479 -25.95 13.68 0.29
CA LYS A 479 -26.95 14.66 0.73
C LYS A 479 -26.37 16.03 1.07
N MET A 480 -25.05 16.15 1.24
CA MET A 480 -24.40 17.43 1.48
C MET A 480 -24.51 18.34 0.23
N PRO A 481 -24.78 19.65 0.40
CA PRO A 481 -24.82 20.61 -0.72
C PRO A 481 -23.50 20.58 -1.52
N GLU A 482 -23.52 20.78 -2.83
CA GLU A 482 -22.29 20.77 -3.66
C GLU A 482 -21.45 22.06 -3.58
N ASP A 483 -21.73 22.94 -2.62
CA ASP A 483 -21.06 24.25 -2.51
C ASP A 483 -19.67 24.16 -1.83
N GLU A 484 -19.01 25.33 -1.71
CA GLU A 484 -17.69 25.45 -1.07
C GLU A 484 -17.67 24.91 0.38
N THR A 485 -18.82 24.78 1.05
CA THR A 485 -18.89 24.25 2.42
C THR A 485 -18.73 22.73 2.48
N HIS A 486 -18.96 22.02 1.38
CA HIS A 486 -18.81 20.57 1.29
C HIS A 486 -17.41 20.14 0.87
N ALA A 487 -16.67 20.98 0.13
CA ALA A 487 -15.32 20.69 -0.33
C ALA A 487 -14.36 20.24 0.81
N PRO A 488 -14.35 20.85 2.01
CA PRO A 488 -13.52 20.37 3.13
C PRO A 488 -13.84 18.92 3.50
N TYR A 489 -15.13 18.55 3.56
CA TYR A 489 -15.57 17.22 3.97
C TYR A 489 -15.34 16.12 2.94
N LEU A 490 -15.01 16.44 1.68
CA LEU A 490 -14.60 15.44 0.69
C LEU A 490 -13.09 15.19 0.73
N GLY A 491 -12.33 16.07 1.37
CA GLY A 491 -10.88 16.09 1.27
C GLY A 491 -10.42 16.53 -0.13
N GLU A 492 -9.16 16.22 -0.48
CA GLU A 492 -8.63 16.51 -1.81
C GLU A 492 -9.34 15.64 -2.86
N VAL A 493 -10.05 16.29 -3.80
CA VAL A 493 -10.65 15.64 -4.97
C VAL A 493 -9.77 15.95 -6.19
N PRO A 494 -9.06 14.96 -6.75
CA PRO A 494 -8.20 15.16 -7.90
C PRO A 494 -8.97 15.65 -9.14
N GLU A 495 -8.32 16.48 -9.95
CA GLU A 495 -8.89 16.96 -11.20
C GLU A 495 -9.30 15.78 -12.11
N GLY A 496 -10.52 15.84 -12.63
CA GLY A 496 -11.08 14.79 -13.49
C GLY A 496 -11.61 13.55 -12.75
N PHE A 497 -11.58 13.53 -11.41
CA PHE A 497 -12.22 12.50 -10.60
C PHE A 497 -13.65 12.93 -10.20
N THR A 498 -14.64 12.09 -10.52
CA THR A 498 -16.04 12.33 -10.12
C THR A 498 -16.45 11.29 -9.06
N PRO A 499 -16.75 11.71 -7.82
CA PRO A 499 -17.29 10.83 -6.79
C PRO A 499 -18.61 10.17 -7.21
N ASP A 500 -18.77 8.90 -6.84
CA ASP A 500 -19.96 8.08 -7.11
C ASP A 500 -20.42 7.38 -5.82
N PHE A 501 -21.08 8.16 -4.95
CA PHE A 501 -21.60 7.68 -3.68
C PHE A 501 -22.80 6.74 -3.83
N ASP A 502 -23.52 6.78 -4.96
CA ASP A 502 -24.61 5.86 -5.24
C ASP A 502 -24.09 4.44 -5.51
N ALA A 503 -23.03 4.31 -6.31
CA ALA A 503 -22.37 3.03 -6.52
C ALA A 503 -21.76 2.48 -5.22
N ALA A 504 -21.14 3.35 -4.41
CA ALA A 504 -20.61 2.95 -3.11
C ALA A 504 -21.71 2.40 -2.19
N MET A 505 -22.81 3.15 -2.02
CA MET A 505 -23.95 2.73 -1.21
C MET A 505 -24.55 1.41 -1.72
N LYS A 506 -24.72 1.25 -3.04
CA LYS A 506 -25.21 0.01 -3.65
C LYS A 506 -24.27 -1.17 -3.37
N ALA A 507 -22.96 -0.97 -3.44
CA ALA A 507 -21.98 -2.02 -3.15
C ALA A 507 -22.06 -2.48 -1.68
N HIS A 508 -22.27 -1.56 -0.73
CA HIS A 508 -22.56 -1.90 0.66
C HIS A 508 -23.87 -2.69 0.83
N GLN A 509 -24.94 -2.26 0.16
CA GLN A 509 -26.23 -2.98 0.18
C GLN A 509 -26.11 -4.38 -0.42
N ASP A 510 -25.42 -4.53 -1.55
CA ASP A 510 -25.17 -5.81 -2.20
C ASP A 510 -24.35 -6.75 -1.31
N PHE A 511 -23.36 -6.22 -0.58
CA PHE A 511 -22.59 -6.98 0.41
C PHE A 511 -23.47 -7.50 1.57
N LEU A 512 -24.46 -6.72 2.00
CA LEU A 512 -25.36 -7.08 3.10
C LEU A 512 -26.46 -8.09 2.72
N LYS A 513 -26.65 -8.37 1.43
CA LYS A 513 -27.66 -9.33 0.97
C LYS A 513 -27.44 -10.72 1.57
N ASP A 514 -28.52 -11.29 2.12
CA ASP A 514 -28.56 -12.57 2.82
C ASP A 514 -27.58 -12.70 3.99
N CYS A 515 -27.12 -11.57 4.57
CA CYS A 515 -26.28 -11.61 5.78
C CYS A 515 -27.09 -12.01 7.02
N VAL A 516 -28.37 -11.65 7.08
CA VAL A 516 -29.32 -11.99 8.14
C VAL A 516 -30.50 -12.75 7.54
N ARG A 517 -30.94 -13.79 8.24
CA ARG A 517 -32.19 -14.50 7.94
C ARG A 517 -33.13 -14.40 9.13
N VAL A 518 -34.39 -14.09 8.85
CA VAL A 518 -35.50 -14.13 9.81
C VAL A 518 -36.42 -15.28 9.41
N ASP A 519 -36.52 -16.29 10.27
CA ASP A 519 -37.41 -17.43 10.09
C ASP A 519 -38.60 -17.33 11.03
N ILE A 520 -39.79 -17.11 10.47
CA ILE A 520 -41.03 -17.22 11.23
C ILE A 520 -41.44 -18.69 11.22
N PHE A 521 -41.31 -19.37 12.37
CA PHE A 521 -41.50 -20.82 12.45
C PHE A 521 -42.78 -21.23 13.20
N ALA A 522 -43.31 -20.35 14.05
CA ALA A 522 -44.51 -20.63 14.82
C ALA A 522 -45.33 -19.37 15.15
N LEU A 523 -46.59 -19.61 15.50
CA LEU A 523 -47.47 -18.63 16.12
C LEU A 523 -47.90 -19.16 17.47
N ARG A 524 -47.87 -18.34 18.51
CA ARG A 524 -48.33 -18.73 19.84
C ARG A 524 -49.52 -17.90 20.26
N GLU A 525 -50.57 -18.53 20.75
CA GLU A 525 -51.67 -17.82 21.40
C GLU A 525 -51.14 -17.11 22.65
N ARG A 526 -51.44 -15.82 22.84
CA ARG A 526 -51.10 -15.12 24.08
C ARG A 526 -52.23 -15.31 25.09
N LYS A 527 -52.05 -16.23 26.04
CA LYS A 527 -52.97 -16.44 27.16
C LYS A 527 -52.38 -15.89 28.46
N PRO A 528 -53.13 -15.13 29.28
CA PRO A 528 -52.66 -14.71 30.59
C PRO A 528 -52.32 -15.95 31.44
N ALA A 529 -51.08 -16.10 31.90
CA ALA A 529 -50.77 -17.09 32.92
C ALA A 529 -51.18 -16.53 34.28
N LYS A 530 -52.09 -17.21 34.99
CA LYS A 530 -52.27 -16.97 36.42
C LYS A 530 -51.12 -17.64 37.17
N GLN A 531 -50.18 -16.87 37.71
CA GLN A 531 -49.32 -17.39 38.78
C GLN A 531 -50.07 -17.35 40.11
N PRO A 532 -50.05 -18.42 40.91
CA PRO A 532 -50.56 -18.36 42.28
C PRO A 532 -49.76 -17.31 43.07
N GLY A 533 -50.43 -16.28 43.60
CA GLY A 533 -49.81 -15.27 44.46
C GLY A 533 -49.35 -13.97 43.79
N ASN A 534 -49.58 -13.78 42.49
CA ASN A 534 -49.19 -12.54 41.80
C ASN A 534 -50.25 -12.12 40.76
N GLU A 535 -51.47 -11.84 41.23
CA GLU A 535 -52.67 -11.65 40.41
C GLU A 535 -52.70 -10.33 39.59
N GLY A 536 -51.68 -9.47 39.73
CA GLY A 536 -51.62 -8.14 39.10
C GLY A 536 -50.62 -7.96 37.95
N GLU A 537 -49.77 -8.94 37.64
CA GLU A 537 -48.72 -8.76 36.62
C GLU A 537 -48.79 -9.83 35.51
N GLU A 538 -49.23 -9.43 34.32
CA GLU A 538 -49.10 -10.22 33.07
C GLU A 538 -47.61 -10.42 32.72
N ARG A 539 -46.89 -11.34 33.39
CA ARG A 539 -45.46 -11.56 33.11
C ARG A 539 -45.14 -12.76 32.23
N SER A 540 -46.01 -13.76 32.11
CA SER A 540 -45.74 -14.89 31.22
C SER A 540 -46.24 -14.61 29.80
N LEU A 541 -45.33 -14.23 28.92
CA LEU A 541 -45.60 -14.07 27.49
C LEU A 541 -45.71 -15.43 26.77
N VAL A 542 -45.45 -16.59 27.39
CA VAL A 542 -45.18 -17.84 26.64
C VAL A 542 -46.17 -18.98 26.96
N SER A 543 -47.31 -18.71 27.59
CA SER A 543 -48.21 -19.72 28.17
C SER A 543 -49.29 -20.32 27.26
N GLY A 544 -49.54 -19.79 26.05
CA GLY A 544 -50.58 -20.33 25.18
C GLY A 544 -50.11 -21.39 24.19
N THR A 545 -51.06 -21.96 23.45
CA THR A 545 -50.86 -23.01 22.46
C THR A 545 -49.90 -22.55 21.37
N LEU A 546 -48.86 -23.35 21.10
CA LEU A 546 -47.91 -23.14 20.02
C LEU A 546 -48.41 -23.82 18.74
N HIS A 547 -48.58 -23.04 17.68
CA HIS A 547 -48.91 -23.50 16.33
C HIS A 547 -47.62 -23.58 15.51
N ALA A 548 -47.01 -24.77 15.46
CA ALA A 548 -45.77 -25.04 14.74
C ALA A 548 -45.76 -26.47 14.15
N PRO A 549 -45.10 -26.70 12.99
CA PRO A 549 -44.57 -25.70 12.07
C PRO A 549 -45.71 -24.99 11.30
N LEU A 550 -45.48 -23.74 10.87
CA LEU A 550 -46.48 -22.97 10.09
C LEU A 550 -46.65 -23.45 8.63
N ARG A 551 -45.88 -24.45 8.21
CA ARG A 551 -45.91 -25.01 6.85
C ARG A 551 -45.90 -26.54 6.88
N PRO A 552 -46.62 -27.20 5.96
CA PRO A 552 -47.30 -26.63 4.78
C PRO A 552 -48.66 -25.98 5.09
N VAL A 553 -49.28 -26.28 6.24
CA VAL A 553 -50.60 -25.78 6.61
C VAL A 553 -50.47 -24.64 7.63
N GLN A 554 -51.10 -23.50 7.36
CA GLN A 554 -51.13 -22.35 8.27
C GLN A 554 -52.37 -22.44 9.19
N PRO A 555 -52.23 -22.09 10.48
CA PRO A 555 -53.36 -22.09 11.41
C PRO A 555 -54.35 -20.97 11.05
N MET A 556 -55.65 -21.22 11.20
CA MET A 556 -56.65 -20.16 11.17
C MET A 556 -56.60 -19.36 12.46
N LEU A 557 -56.43 -18.04 12.35
CA LEU A 557 -56.42 -17.14 13.50
C LEU A 557 -57.84 -16.67 13.84
N LYS A 558 -58.14 -16.56 15.14
CA LYS A 558 -59.41 -16.08 15.65
C LYS A 558 -59.37 -14.55 15.74
N PRO A 559 -60.35 -13.83 15.16
CA PRO A 559 -60.45 -12.38 15.33
C PRO A 559 -60.55 -11.98 16.81
N GLY A 560 -59.88 -10.89 17.20
CA GLY A 560 -59.88 -10.36 18.57
C GLY A 560 -58.85 -10.98 19.51
N GLU A 561 -58.25 -12.12 19.14
CA GLU A 561 -57.22 -12.78 19.95
C GLU A 561 -55.82 -12.19 19.70
N LYS A 562 -54.94 -12.25 20.71
CA LYS A 562 -53.54 -11.86 20.60
C LYS A 562 -52.66 -13.07 20.29
N TYR A 563 -51.73 -12.90 19.35
CA TYR A 563 -50.77 -13.92 18.96
C TYR A 563 -49.35 -13.38 19.04
N LEU A 564 -48.40 -14.25 19.37
CA LEU A 564 -46.97 -13.97 19.32
C LEU A 564 -46.38 -14.66 18.10
N LEU A 565 -45.57 -13.90 17.36
CA LEU A 565 -44.76 -14.39 16.26
C LEU A 565 -43.46 -14.95 16.81
N GLU A 566 -43.28 -16.26 16.70
CA GLU A 566 -42.06 -16.93 17.13
C GLU A 566 -41.08 -16.94 15.95
N THR A 567 -39.98 -16.22 16.12
CA THR A 567 -38.99 -15.99 15.07
C THR A 567 -37.60 -16.44 15.49
N VAL A 568 -36.84 -17.03 14.56
CA VAL A 568 -35.40 -17.22 14.69
C VAL A 568 -34.70 -16.20 13.81
N ILE A 569 -33.84 -15.36 14.40
CA ILE A 569 -33.00 -14.42 13.68
C ILE A 569 -31.57 -14.95 13.73
N ARG A 570 -30.91 -15.06 12.58
CA ARG A 570 -29.54 -15.59 12.50
C ARG A 570 -28.70 -14.90 11.44
N THR A 571 -27.45 -14.66 11.76
CA THR A 571 -26.42 -14.23 10.80
C THR A 571 -25.91 -15.43 10.02
N LEU A 572 -25.81 -15.32 8.70
CA LEU A 572 -25.42 -16.43 7.82
C LEU A 572 -23.97 -16.34 7.31
N LYS A 573 -23.46 -15.12 7.14
CA LYS A 573 -22.19 -14.85 6.44
C LYS A 573 -21.15 -14.12 7.33
N LEU A 574 -21.50 -13.78 8.57
CA LEU A 574 -20.65 -12.99 9.47
C LEU A 574 -19.84 -13.85 10.43
N GLY A 575 -18.58 -13.45 10.65
CA GLY A 575 -17.72 -14.00 11.71
C GLY A 575 -17.75 -13.17 13.01
N HIS A 576 -18.41 -12.03 13.04
CA HIS A 576 -18.47 -11.15 14.21
C HIS A 576 -19.92 -10.69 14.43
N PRO A 577 -20.25 -10.07 15.58
CA PRO A 577 -21.60 -9.58 15.84
C PRO A 577 -22.11 -8.63 14.76
N LEU A 578 -23.42 -8.64 14.56
CA LEU A 578 -24.17 -7.65 13.79
C LEU A 578 -25.19 -7.00 14.73
N THR A 579 -25.34 -5.68 14.76
CA THR A 579 -24.38 -4.69 14.28
C THR A 579 -23.15 -4.67 15.18
N GLN A 580 -22.04 -4.14 14.68
CA GLN A 580 -20.93 -3.80 15.54
C GLN A 580 -20.27 -2.51 15.05
N GLY A 581 -19.41 -1.91 15.89
CA GLY A 581 -19.00 -0.51 15.86
C GLY A 581 -19.04 0.04 17.28
N THR A 582 -19.46 1.29 17.45
CA THR A 582 -20.02 1.80 18.71
C THR A 582 -21.32 1.04 19.02
N VAL A 583 -21.21 0.00 19.85
CA VAL A 583 -22.33 -0.89 20.23
C VAL A 583 -23.44 -0.16 21.01
N ASP A 584 -23.14 1.04 21.49
CA ASP A 584 -24.02 1.99 22.14
C ASP A 584 -24.73 2.95 21.16
N SER A 585 -24.29 3.03 19.89
CA SER A 585 -24.90 3.90 18.88
C SER A 585 -25.63 3.17 17.75
N ASN A 586 -25.32 1.89 17.53
CA ASN A 586 -25.85 1.13 16.40
C ASN A 586 -26.99 0.21 16.85
N GLU A 587 -28.22 0.58 16.54
CA GLU A 587 -29.39 -0.23 16.84
C GLU A 587 -29.89 -0.99 15.60
N MET A 588 -30.40 -2.19 15.83
CA MET A 588 -31.18 -2.94 14.84
C MET A 588 -32.53 -3.26 15.45
N TRP A 589 -33.59 -3.04 14.68
CA TRP A 589 -34.94 -3.44 15.05
C TRP A 589 -35.63 -4.10 13.86
N MET A 590 -36.78 -4.72 14.11
CA MET A 590 -37.57 -5.42 13.10
C MET A 590 -38.96 -4.79 13.03
N ASP A 591 -39.30 -4.20 11.88
CA ASP A 591 -40.66 -3.73 11.58
C ASP A 591 -41.46 -4.88 10.95
N VAL A 592 -42.41 -5.40 11.71
CA VAL A 592 -43.30 -6.48 11.30
C VAL A 592 -44.68 -5.92 11.00
N THR A 593 -45.15 -6.11 9.77
CA THR A 593 -46.52 -5.79 9.37
C THR A 593 -47.30 -7.05 9.03
N VAL A 594 -48.43 -7.29 9.71
CA VAL A 594 -49.35 -8.41 9.46
C VAL A 594 -50.57 -7.91 8.70
N LYS A 595 -50.89 -8.58 7.59
CA LYS A 595 -52.01 -8.20 6.69
C LYS A 595 -52.99 -9.36 6.51
N SER A 596 -54.27 -9.03 6.41
CA SER A 596 -55.32 -9.91 5.89
C SER A 596 -55.86 -9.29 4.60
N GLY A 597 -55.53 -9.89 3.45
CA GLY A 597 -55.68 -9.23 2.15
C GLY A 597 -54.89 -7.92 2.11
N SER A 598 -55.54 -6.80 1.80
CA SER A 598 -54.93 -5.46 1.82
C SER A 598 -54.97 -4.78 3.20
N LYS A 599 -55.75 -5.30 4.15
CA LYS A 599 -55.95 -4.68 5.47
C LYS A 599 -54.80 -5.04 6.41
N ILE A 600 -54.15 -4.03 7.00
CA ILE A 600 -53.21 -4.23 8.12
C ILE A 600 -54.02 -4.60 9.35
N ILE A 601 -53.70 -5.74 9.96
CA ILE A 601 -54.37 -6.26 11.18
C ILE A 601 -53.44 -6.26 12.40
N GLY A 602 -52.15 -5.98 12.20
CA GLY A 602 -51.17 -5.78 13.26
C GLY A 602 -49.87 -5.22 12.72
N ARG A 603 -49.17 -4.44 13.54
CA ARG A 603 -47.81 -3.97 13.29
C ARG A 603 -47.05 -3.97 14.62
N SER A 604 -45.74 -4.19 14.58
CA SER A 604 -44.84 -4.07 15.72
C SER A 604 -43.45 -3.70 15.23
N GLY A 605 -42.75 -2.83 15.96
CA GLY A 605 -41.46 -2.29 15.56
C GLY A 605 -41.56 -1.26 14.43
N GLY A 606 -42.73 -0.65 14.25
CA GLY A 606 -42.93 0.44 13.30
C GLY A 606 -42.34 1.75 13.84
N LEU A 607 -41.79 2.57 12.95
CA LEU A 607 -41.40 3.94 13.29
C LEU A 607 -42.60 4.88 13.24
N ASP A 608 -42.75 5.70 14.27
CA ASP A 608 -43.72 6.79 14.30
C ASP A 608 -43.22 8.04 13.54
N ALA A 609 -43.98 9.14 13.58
CA ALA A 609 -43.61 10.39 12.90
C ALA A 609 -42.37 11.09 13.48
N LYS A 610 -41.98 10.76 14.72
CA LYS A 610 -40.79 11.27 15.40
C LYS A 610 -39.57 10.38 15.20
N GLY A 611 -39.77 9.18 14.67
CA GLY A 611 -38.73 8.18 14.51
C GLY A 611 -38.54 7.28 15.74
N ASP A 612 -39.52 7.26 16.65
CA ASP A 612 -39.54 6.33 17.77
C ASP A 612 -40.12 4.98 17.34
N VAL A 613 -39.54 3.88 17.83
CA VAL A 613 -40.04 2.51 17.58
C VAL A 613 -41.18 2.20 18.56
N ASP A 614 -42.30 1.69 18.04
CA ASP A 614 -43.51 1.37 18.81
C ASP A 614 -43.46 0.10 19.68
#